data_AF-A0ABD2N363-F1
#
_entry.id   AF-A0ABD2N363-F1
#
_cell.length_a   1.000
_cell.length_b   1.000
_cell.length_c   1.000
_cell.angle_alpha   90.00
_cell.angle_beta   90.00
_cell.angle_gamma   90.00
#
_symmetry.space_group_name_H-M   'P 1'
#
loop_
_entity.id
_entity.type
_entity.pdbx_description
1 polymer ?
#
loop_
_entity_poly.entity_id
_entity_poly.type
_entity_poly.pdbx_seq_one_letter_code
_entity_poly.pdbx_strand_id
1 'polypeptide(L)'
;MYLDFLQNHLPMLLADVPEHIRLDFVVSTGWSTGTYSYQVRKHLNHVFPNKWIGRGGPVRWPARSPDLTSLDFFLWGYIKGMVYQIPSTTQLDMRQRILDAFQSVSPQMLSRVQRSFLRRIELCQQRNGSNTY
;
A
#
# COMPACT_ATOMS: atom_id res chain seq x y z
N MET A 1 -17.01 -3.69 -7.44
CA MET A 1 -16.31 -3.84 -6.14
C MET A 1 -15.05 -2.98 -6.09
N TYR A 2 -13.95 -3.26 -6.82
CA TYR A 2 -12.74 -2.42 -6.70
C TYR A 2 -12.86 -1.02 -7.34
N LEU A 3 -13.46 -0.90 -8.53
CA LEU A 3 -13.71 0.41 -9.15
C LEU A 3 -14.65 1.27 -8.29
N ASP A 4 -15.69 0.65 -7.74
CA ASP A 4 -16.63 1.28 -6.81
C ASP A 4 -15.92 1.81 -5.56
N PHE A 5 -15.01 1.03 -4.96
CA PHE A 5 -14.14 1.51 -3.90
C PHE A 5 -13.34 2.76 -4.31
N LEU A 6 -12.70 2.75 -5.48
CA LEU A 6 -11.91 3.90 -5.97
C LEU A 6 -12.76 5.15 -6.19
N GLN A 7 -13.99 4.99 -6.68
CA GLN A 7 -14.88 6.10 -7.03
C GLN A 7 -15.59 6.68 -5.80
N ASN A 8 -16.07 5.81 -4.91
CA ASN A 8 -17.05 6.18 -3.90
C ASN A 8 -16.47 6.16 -2.48
N HIS A 9 -15.40 5.40 -2.22
CA HIS A 9 -14.85 5.22 -0.87
C HIS A 9 -13.49 5.90 -0.68
N LEU A 10 -12.58 5.73 -1.65
CA LEU A 10 -11.24 6.31 -1.58
C LEU A 10 -11.25 7.85 -1.41
N PRO A 11 -12.10 8.64 -2.10
CA PRO A 11 -12.11 10.09 -1.91
C PRO A 11 -12.47 10.51 -0.49
N MET A 12 -13.39 9.78 0.17
CA MET A 12 -13.75 10.05 1.56
C MET A 12 -12.59 9.74 2.52
N LEU A 13 -11.86 8.65 2.28
CA LEU A 13 -10.68 8.29 3.08
C LEU A 13 -9.53 9.28 2.91
N LEU A 14 -9.46 9.96 1.76
CA LEU A 14 -8.45 10.98 1.47
C LEU A 14 -8.87 12.38 1.91
N ALA A 15 -10.10 12.58 2.41
CA ALA A 15 -10.61 13.90 2.78
C ALA A 15 -9.76 14.58 3.86
N ASP A 16 -9.21 13.79 4.79
CA ASP A 16 -8.34 14.27 5.88
C ASP A 16 -6.90 14.54 5.42
N VAL A 17 -6.54 14.21 4.17
CA VAL A 17 -5.21 14.48 3.63
C VAL A 17 -5.17 15.91 3.08
N PRO A 18 -4.25 16.78 3.55
CA PRO A 18 -4.11 18.13 3.04
C PRO A 18 -3.99 18.18 1.52
N GLU A 19 -4.64 19.15 0.88
CA GLU A 19 -4.73 19.24 -0.58
C GLU A 19 -3.36 19.26 -1.26
N HIS A 20 -2.38 20.00 -0.71
CA HIS A 20 -1.03 20.04 -1.25
C HIS A 20 -0.36 18.66 -1.28
N ILE A 21 -0.63 17.80 -0.28
CA ILE A 21 -0.15 16.41 -0.27
C ILE A 21 -0.91 15.59 -1.31
N ARG A 22 -2.22 15.82 -1.46
CA ARG A 22 -3.07 15.13 -2.46
C ARG A 22 -2.65 15.41 -3.89
N LEU A 23 -2.20 16.63 -4.15
CA LEU A 23 -1.71 17.01 -5.47
C LEU A 23 -0.40 16.31 -5.81
N ASP A 24 0.46 16.00 -4.84
CA ASP A 24 1.80 15.48 -5.10
C ASP A 24 1.98 13.98 -4.87
N PHE A 25 1.06 13.30 -4.16
CA PHE A 25 1.23 11.87 -3.90
C PHE A 25 1.06 11.01 -5.16
N VAL A 26 1.74 9.87 -5.14
CA VAL A 26 1.63 8.82 -6.17
C VAL A 26 0.95 7.60 -5.56
N VAL A 27 -0.07 7.07 -6.25
CA VAL A 27 -0.80 5.86 -5.80
C VAL A 27 -0.06 4.61 -6.27
N SER A 28 0.35 3.74 -5.35
CA SER A 28 0.86 2.41 -5.70
C SER A 28 -0.20 1.35 -5.50
N THR A 29 -0.49 0.57 -6.55
CA THR A 29 -1.41 -0.58 -6.52
C THR A 29 -0.68 -1.92 -6.52
N GLY A 30 0.65 -1.91 -6.60
CA GLY A 30 1.48 -3.10 -6.74
C GLY A 30 1.12 -3.95 -7.97
N TRP A 31 1.25 -5.27 -7.83
CA TRP A 31 0.92 -6.24 -8.87
C TRP A 31 -0.50 -6.82 -8.76
N SER A 32 -1.41 -6.13 -8.06
CA SER A 32 -2.79 -6.59 -7.84
C SER A 32 -3.52 -6.86 -9.16
N THR A 33 -4.22 -8.00 -9.27
CA THR A 33 -4.99 -8.36 -10.46
C THR A 33 -6.24 -7.49 -10.62
N GLY A 34 -6.84 -7.02 -9.51
CA GLY A 34 -8.03 -6.16 -9.52
C GLY A 34 -7.78 -4.82 -10.22
N THR A 35 -6.54 -4.35 -10.25
CA THR A 35 -6.15 -3.07 -10.88
C THR A 35 -5.84 -3.22 -12.37
N TYR A 36 -5.82 -4.46 -12.90
CA TYR A 36 -5.55 -4.72 -14.31
C TYR A 36 -6.79 -4.59 -15.22
N SER A 37 -8.00 -4.45 -14.66
CA SER A 37 -9.20 -4.28 -15.49
C SER A 37 -9.16 -2.95 -16.27
N TYR A 38 -9.70 -2.94 -17.49
CA TYR A 38 -9.73 -1.74 -18.32
C TYR A 38 -10.41 -0.57 -17.62
N GLN A 39 -11.56 -0.79 -16.99
CA GLN A 39 -12.33 0.26 -16.33
C GLN A 39 -11.56 0.88 -15.15
N VAL A 40 -10.88 0.07 -14.35
CA VAL A 40 -10.04 0.57 -13.24
C VAL A 40 -8.87 1.39 -13.78
N ARG A 41 -8.15 0.91 -14.80
CA ARG A 41 -7.05 1.67 -15.40
C ARG A 41 -7.53 2.98 -16.02
N LYS A 42 -8.67 2.96 -16.72
CA LYS A 42 -9.30 4.16 -17.30
C LYS A 42 -9.59 5.18 -16.21
N HIS A 43 -10.16 4.74 -15.08
CA HIS A 43 -10.43 5.60 -13.94
C HIS A 43 -9.15 6.14 -13.29
N LEU A 44 -8.16 5.29 -13.02
CA LEU A 44 -6.87 5.71 -12.44
C LEU A 44 -6.12 6.70 -13.34
N ASN A 45 -6.14 6.50 -14.66
CA ASN A 45 -5.55 7.46 -15.62
C ASN A 45 -6.27 8.81 -15.64
N HIS A 46 -7.58 8.81 -15.36
CA HIS A 46 -8.37 10.04 -15.29
C HIS A 46 -8.15 10.81 -13.98
N VAL A 47 -8.17 10.10 -12.84
CA VAL A 47 -8.09 10.72 -11.50
C VAL A 47 -6.65 11.00 -11.07
N PHE A 48 -5.70 10.13 -11.46
CA PHE A 48 -4.28 10.23 -11.10
C PHE A 48 -3.40 10.23 -12.35
N PRO A 49 -3.54 11.21 -13.27
CA PRO A 49 -2.80 11.22 -14.52
C PRO A 49 -1.29 11.22 -14.25
N ASN A 50 -0.59 10.19 -14.75
CA ASN A 50 0.85 9.95 -14.53
C ASN A 50 1.29 9.81 -13.05
N LYS A 51 0.34 9.69 -12.11
CA LYS A 51 0.58 9.65 -10.65
C LYS A 51 0.12 8.34 -10.02
N TRP A 52 0.23 7.24 -10.75
CA TRP A 52 0.01 5.92 -10.18
C TRP A 52 0.93 4.85 -10.76
N ILE A 53 1.19 3.82 -9.95
CA ILE A 53 2.11 2.72 -10.23
C ILE A 53 1.33 1.41 -10.10
N GLY A 54 1.54 0.51 -11.05
CA GLY A 54 0.90 -0.80 -11.03
C GLY A 54 1.14 -1.62 -12.28
N ARG A 55 0.59 -2.83 -12.32
CA ARG A 55 0.78 -3.78 -13.44
C ARG A 55 0.53 -3.19 -14.83
N GLY A 56 -0.50 -2.34 -14.98
CA GLY A 56 -0.85 -1.68 -16.23
C GLY A 56 -0.78 -0.16 -16.16
N GLY A 57 -0.03 0.39 -15.20
CA GLY A 57 0.10 1.83 -14.99
C GLY A 57 1.21 2.48 -15.81
N PRO A 58 1.29 3.83 -15.78
CA PRO A 58 2.36 4.61 -16.39
C PRO A 58 3.76 4.13 -15.96
N VAL A 59 3.90 3.81 -14.67
CA VAL A 59 5.07 3.11 -14.14
C VAL A 59 4.64 1.68 -13.81
N ARG A 60 5.33 0.71 -14.42
CA ARG A 60 5.05 -0.72 -14.18
C ARG A 60 5.69 -1.15 -12.87
N TRP A 61 4.88 -1.72 -11.97
CA TRP A 61 5.42 -2.42 -10.80
C TRP A 61 5.95 -3.80 -11.23
N PRO A 62 7.08 -4.29 -10.71
CA PRO A 62 7.55 -5.63 -11.02
C PRO A 62 6.62 -6.72 -10.46
N ALA A 63 6.54 -7.84 -11.18
CA ALA A 63 5.78 -9.00 -10.74
C ALA A 63 6.47 -9.70 -9.56
N ARG A 64 5.69 -10.22 -8.61
CA ARG A 64 6.20 -11.02 -7.47
C ARG A 64 7.25 -10.30 -6.62
N SER A 65 7.09 -8.99 -6.40
CA SER A 65 8.00 -8.18 -5.57
C SER A 65 7.35 -7.72 -4.26
N PRO A 66 6.98 -8.65 -3.34
CA PRO A 66 6.49 -8.26 -2.01
C PRO A 66 7.57 -7.58 -1.17
N ASP A 67 8.84 -7.80 -1.50
CA ASP A 67 9.97 -7.10 -0.89
C ASP A 67 10.01 -5.61 -1.22
N LEU A 68 9.38 -5.18 -2.31
CA LEU A 68 9.25 -3.76 -2.66
C LEU A 68 7.94 -3.14 -2.16
N THR A 69 6.98 -3.95 -1.70
CA THR A 69 5.70 -3.46 -1.20
C THR A 69 5.78 -3.22 0.32
N SER A 70 5.74 -1.96 0.75
CA SER A 70 5.81 -1.59 2.18
C SER A 70 4.72 -2.23 3.05
N LEU A 71 3.54 -2.45 2.48
CA LEU A 71 2.48 -3.16 3.18
C LEU A 71 2.86 -4.62 3.47
N ASP A 72 3.54 -5.29 2.54
CA ASP A 72 3.91 -6.71 2.64
C ASP A 72 5.14 -6.92 3.51
N PHE A 73 6.23 -6.17 3.27
CA PHE A 73 7.48 -6.37 4.03
C PHE A 73 7.42 -5.81 5.45
N PHE A 74 6.43 -4.98 5.78
CA PHE A 74 6.33 -4.34 7.09
C PHE A 74 4.92 -4.41 7.67
N LEU A 75 3.94 -3.71 7.08
CA LEU A 75 2.69 -3.40 7.78
C LEU A 75 1.92 -4.67 8.18
N TRP A 76 1.69 -5.59 7.25
CA TRP A 76 0.91 -6.79 7.54
C TRP A 76 1.60 -7.72 8.53
N GLY A 77 2.92 -7.78 8.53
CA GLY A 77 3.68 -8.52 9.54
C GLY A 77 3.51 -7.89 10.92
N TYR A 78 3.66 -6.56 11.02
CA TYR A 78 3.53 -5.81 12.26
C TYR A 78 2.12 -5.89 12.85
N ILE A 79 1.09 -5.61 12.04
CA ILE A 79 -0.31 -5.63 12.49
C ILE A 79 -0.72 -7.02 12.96
N LYS A 80 -0.38 -8.08 12.19
CA LYS A 80 -0.66 -9.46 12.63
C LYS A 80 0.09 -9.80 13.91
N GLY A 81 1.33 -9.37 14.04
CA GLY A 81 2.13 -9.55 15.26
C GLY A 81 1.56 -8.87 16.49
N MET A 82 0.72 -7.84 16.34
CA MET A 82 -0.02 -7.21 17.43
C MET A 82 -1.36 -7.91 17.70
N VAL A 83 -2.16 -8.09 16.65
CA VAL A 83 -3.53 -8.63 16.74
C VAL A 83 -3.56 -10.05 17.31
N TYR A 84 -2.58 -10.88 16.96
CA TYR A 84 -2.53 -12.29 17.34
C TYR A 84 -1.62 -12.60 18.54
N GLN A 85 -1.20 -11.58 19.31
CA GLN A 85 -0.52 -11.82 20.60
C GLN A 85 -1.40 -12.56 21.60
N ILE A 86 -2.71 -12.31 21.53
CA ILE A 86 -3.73 -12.96 22.34
C ILE A 86 -4.56 -13.83 21.39
N PRO A 87 -4.99 -15.04 21.81
CA PRO A 87 -5.88 -15.87 21.01
C PRO A 87 -7.08 -15.09 20.47
N SER A 88 -7.48 -15.41 19.25
CA SER A 88 -8.61 -14.77 18.59
C SER A 88 -9.91 -15.09 19.31
N THR A 89 -10.78 -14.09 19.43
CA THR A 89 -12.05 -14.25 20.15
C THR A 89 -13.24 -13.87 19.25
N THR A 90 -14.04 -12.87 19.64
CA THR A 90 -15.21 -12.39 18.92
C THR A 90 -14.81 -11.49 17.75
N GLN A 91 -15.69 -11.37 16.76
CA GLN A 91 -15.49 -10.45 15.64
C GLN A 91 -15.30 -9.00 16.11
N LEU A 92 -16.02 -8.57 17.15
CA LEU A 92 -15.94 -7.21 17.69
C LEU A 92 -14.55 -6.94 18.29
N ASP A 93 -14.09 -7.83 19.16
CA ASP A 93 -12.75 -7.76 19.76
C ASP A 93 -11.64 -7.78 18.69
N MET A 94 -11.75 -8.68 17.71
CA MET A 94 -10.77 -8.73 16.61
C MET A 94 -10.74 -7.45 15.77
N ARG A 95 -11.91 -6.82 15.51
CA ARG A 95 -11.97 -5.51 14.83
C ARG A 95 -11.30 -4.42 15.67
N GLN A 96 -11.56 -4.38 16.97
CA GLN A 96 -10.95 -3.40 17.86
C GLN A 96 -9.42 -3.56 17.90
N ARG A 97 -8.92 -4.78 18.03
CA ARG A 97 -7.47 -5.07 18.01
C ARG A 97 -6.80 -4.64 16.71
N ILE A 98 -7.48 -4.78 15.56
CA ILE A 98 -6.97 -4.28 14.29
C ILE A 98 -6.85 -2.75 14.35
N LEU A 99 -7.88 -2.03 14.80
CA LEU A 99 -7.85 -0.58 14.93
C LEU A 99 -6.72 -0.13 15.87
N ASP A 100 -6.59 -0.76 17.03
CA ASP A 100 -5.56 -0.45 18.02
C ASP A 100 -4.14 -0.69 17.45
N ALA A 101 -3.95 -1.78 16.71
CA ALA A 101 -2.68 -2.08 16.05
C ALA A 101 -2.33 -1.06 14.95
N PHE A 102 -3.32 -0.54 14.22
CA PHE A 102 -3.09 0.55 13.27
C PHE A 102 -2.75 1.86 13.98
N GLN A 103 -3.38 2.17 15.12
CA GLN A 103 -3.07 3.35 15.93
C GLN A 103 -1.67 3.29 16.55
N SER A 104 -1.11 2.10 16.78
CA SER A 104 0.26 1.95 17.29
C SER A 104 1.35 2.20 16.23
N VAL A 105 0.99 2.33 14.95
CA VAL A 105 1.94 2.66 13.88
C VAL A 105 2.39 4.11 14.01
N SER A 106 3.60 4.30 14.55
CA SER A 106 4.15 5.64 14.77
C SER A 106 4.71 6.28 13.49
N PRO A 107 4.76 7.63 13.42
CA PRO A 107 5.46 8.33 12.33
C PRO A 107 6.92 7.89 12.15
N GLN A 108 7.63 7.58 13.24
CA GLN A 108 9.02 7.11 13.20
C GLN A 108 9.14 5.75 12.50
N MET A 109 8.16 4.86 12.68
CA MET A 109 8.11 3.60 11.94
C MET A 109 7.90 3.86 10.46
N LEU A 110 6.99 4.76 10.08
CA LEU A 110 6.77 5.13 8.68
C LEU A 110 8.03 5.73 8.03
N SER A 111 8.77 6.60 8.74
CA SER A 111 10.05 7.13 8.24
C SER A 111 11.13 6.04 8.07
N ARG A 112 11.12 4.99 8.90
CA ARG A 112 12.01 3.82 8.73
C ARG A 112 11.59 2.99 7.51
N VAL A 113 10.29 2.81 7.30
CA VAL A 113 9.74 2.11 6.13
C VAL A 113 10.11 2.81 4.84
N GLN A 114 10.00 4.14 4.79
CA GLN A 114 10.40 4.93 3.62
C GLN A 114 11.90 4.75 3.28
N ARG A 115 12.78 4.82 4.29
CA ARG A 115 14.21 4.57 4.10
C ARG A 115 14.50 3.13 3.66
N SER A 116 13.79 2.17 4.25
CA SER A 116 13.91 0.75 3.89
C SER A 116 13.49 0.51 2.44
N PHE A 117 12.39 1.13 1.99
CA PHE A 117 11.93 1.04 0.61
C PHE A 117 13.00 1.51 -0.40
N LEU A 118 13.60 2.68 -0.16
CA LEU A 118 14.68 3.20 -1.03
C LEU A 118 15.88 2.25 -1.05
N ARG A 119 16.34 1.78 0.11
CA ARG A 119 17.43 0.81 0.21
C ARG A 119 17.13 -0.50 -0.53
N ARG A 120 15.88 -0.99 -0.49
CA ARG A 120 15.49 -2.21 -1.19
C ARG A 120 15.48 -2.01 -2.70
N ILE A 121 15.09 -0.84 -3.20
CA ILE A 121 15.24 -0.53 -4.64
C ILE A 121 16.71 -0.62 -5.05
N GLU A 122 17.62 -0.02 -4.29
CA GLU A 122 19.06 -0.07 -4.57
C GLU A 122 19.59 -1.50 -4.55
N LEU A 123 19.22 -2.29 -3.54
CA LEU A 123 19.59 -3.72 -3.46
C LEU A 123 19.05 -4.54 -4.64
N CYS A 124 17.81 -4.27 -5.07
CA CYS A 124 17.19 -4.94 -6.20
C CYS A 124 17.99 -4.65 -7.49
N GLN A 125 18.42 -3.40 -7.69
CA GLN A 125 19.28 -3.01 -8.81
C GLN A 125 20.64 -3.70 -8.73
N GLN A 126 21.32 -3.67 -7.58
CA GLN A 126 22.62 -4.31 -7.37
C GLN A 126 22.57 -5.83 -7.61
N ARG A 127 21.42 -6.46 -7.33
CA ARG A 127 21.21 -7.90 -7.50
C ARG A 127 20.51 -8.26 -8.82
N ASN A 128 20.49 -7.35 -9.80
CA ASN A 128 19.90 -7.55 -11.13
C ASN A 128 18.44 -8.06 -11.08
N GLY A 129 17.63 -7.51 -10.17
CA GLY A 129 16.21 -7.88 -10.02
C GLY A 129 15.94 -9.07 -9.09
N SER A 130 16.97 -9.60 -8.43
CA SER A 130 16.78 -10.66 -7.41
C SER A 130 16.25 -10.09 -6.10
N ASN A 131 15.69 -10.96 -5.27
CA ASN A 131 15.12 -10.62 -3.96
C ASN A 131 16.08 -9.80 -3.09
N THR A 132 15.55 -8.89 -2.27
CA THR A 132 16.31 -7.94 -1.44
C THR A 132 16.57 -8.38 0.01
N TYR A 133 16.23 -9.62 0.37
CA TYR A 133 16.49 -10.20 1.70
C TYR A 133 17.94 -10.64 1.90
#